data_AF-A0A1R4HDQ5-F1
#
_entry.id   AF-A0A1R4HDQ5-F1
#
_cell.length_a   1.000
_cell.length_b   1.000
_cell.length_c   1.000
_cell.angle_alpha   90.00
_cell.angle_beta   90.00
_cell.angle_gamma   90.00
#
_symmetry.space_group_name_H-M   'P 1'
#
loop_
_entity.id
_entity.type
_entity.pdbx_description
1 polymer ?
#
loop_
_entity_poly.entity_id
_entity_poly.type
_entity_poly.pdbx_seq_one_letter_code
_entity_poly.pdbx_strand_id
1 'polypeptide(L)'
;MAKLGTKEKPIIVRVHTDEKAQYVAETCVKNGWIYIIGFEPDKPEDISDLEKALNPPKPAISAKINRNDACPCGSGKKYKKCCAANS
;
A
#
# COMPACT_ATOMS: atom_id res chain seq x y z
N MET A 1 -7.31 7.99 -4.14
CA MET A 1 -7.07 7.14 -2.95
C MET A 1 -6.54 8.05 -1.86
N ALA A 2 -7.28 8.26 -0.78
CA ALA A 2 -6.81 9.10 0.32
C ALA A 2 -5.63 8.41 1.01
N LYS A 3 -4.54 9.14 1.24
CA LYS A 3 -3.38 8.65 1.98
C LYS A 3 -3.82 8.35 3.43
N LEU A 4 -3.30 7.26 3.99
CA LEU A 4 -3.43 6.96 5.43
C LEU A 4 -2.79 8.10 6.23
N GLY A 5 -3.36 8.45 7.38
CA GLY A 5 -2.92 9.59 8.20
C GLY A 5 -3.55 10.93 7.85
N THR A 6 -4.71 10.95 7.19
CA THR A 6 -5.46 12.18 6.85
C THR A 6 -6.71 12.33 7.73
N LYS A 7 -7.37 13.50 7.73
CA LYS A 7 -8.59 13.75 8.55
C LYS A 7 -9.69 12.70 8.33
N GLU A 8 -9.80 12.16 7.13
CA GLU A 8 -10.79 11.15 6.76
C GLU A 8 -10.33 9.71 7.06
N LYS A 9 -9.02 9.49 7.23
CA LYS A 9 -8.39 8.18 7.50
C LYS A 9 -7.26 8.34 8.51
N PRO A 10 -7.58 8.56 9.80
CA PRO A 10 -6.57 8.60 10.85
C PRO A 10 -5.98 7.20 11.07
N ILE A 11 -4.70 7.17 11.42
CA ILE A 11 -3.99 5.92 11.74
C ILE A 11 -4.42 5.48 13.13
N ILE A 12 -5.21 4.43 13.22
CA ILE A 12 -5.64 3.86 14.50
C ILE A 12 -4.71 2.71 14.81
N VAL A 13 -3.96 2.81 15.91
CA VAL A 13 -3.12 1.73 16.40
C VAL A 13 -3.56 1.30 17.79
N ARG A 14 -3.44 0.01 18.04
CA ARG A 14 -3.59 -0.59 19.37
C ARG A 14 -2.26 -1.18 19.79
N VAL A 15 -1.75 -0.74 20.92
CA VAL A 15 -0.46 -1.16 21.47
C VAL A 15 -0.64 -1.54 22.94
N HIS A 16 0.18 -2.47 23.42
CA HIS A 16 0.19 -2.85 24.85
C HIS A 16 1.40 -2.32 25.59
N THR A 17 2.43 -1.90 24.85
CA THR A 17 3.69 -1.42 25.38
C THR A 17 3.92 0.05 25.03
N ASP A 18 4.59 0.75 25.92
CA ASP A 18 5.00 2.14 25.73
C ASP A 18 6.00 2.27 24.58
N GLU A 19 6.89 1.30 24.40
CA GLU A 19 7.88 1.29 23.30
C GLU A 19 7.22 1.39 21.92
N LYS A 20 6.15 0.63 21.71
CA LYS A 20 5.40 0.68 20.44
C LYS A 20 4.58 1.96 20.32
N ALA A 21 4.01 2.46 21.41
CA ALA A 21 3.30 3.72 21.42
C ALA A 21 4.21 4.89 20.99
N GLN A 22 5.44 4.91 21.52
CA GLN A 22 6.46 5.90 21.16
C GLN A 22 6.87 5.79 19.69
N TYR A 23 7.15 4.58 19.20
CA TYR A 23 7.51 4.37 17.79
C TYR A 23 6.42 4.84 16.83
N VAL A 24 5.15 4.52 17.12
CA VAL A 24 4.02 4.95 16.28
C VAL A 24 3.87 6.47 16.33
N ALA A 25 3.87 7.06 17.52
CA ALA A 25 3.74 8.50 17.70
C ALA A 25 4.84 9.25 16.94
N GLU A 26 6.10 8.83 17.09
CA GLU A 26 7.23 9.45 16.41
C GLU A 26 7.10 9.34 14.89
N THR A 27 6.75 8.16 14.39
CA THR A 27 6.58 7.93 12.95
C THR A 27 5.45 8.78 12.38
N CYS A 28 4.31 8.84 13.06
CA CYS A 28 3.17 9.63 12.61
C CYS A 28 3.47 11.13 12.66
N VAL A 29 4.15 11.63 13.70
CA VAL A 29 4.58 13.03 13.79
C VAL A 29 5.57 13.38 12.69
N LYS A 30 6.58 12.54 12.43
CA LYS A 30 7.55 12.73 11.34
C LYS A 30 6.91 12.84 9.97
N ASN A 31 5.83 12.08 9.74
CA ASN A 31 5.10 12.09 8.47
C ASN A 31 3.93 13.08 8.43
N GLY A 32 3.64 13.77 9.53
CA GLY A 32 2.49 14.68 9.65
C GLY A 32 1.13 13.97 9.57
N TRP A 33 1.06 12.72 10.02
CA TRP A 33 -0.14 11.90 10.00
C TRP A 33 -0.99 12.12 11.25
N ILE A 34 -2.31 12.12 11.07
CA ILE A 34 -3.26 12.07 12.18
C ILE A 34 -3.35 10.63 12.67
N TYR A 35 -3.14 10.40 13.97
CA TYR A 35 -3.14 9.08 14.58
C TYR A 35 -3.88 9.06 15.93
N ILE A 36 -4.40 7.88 16.28
CA ILE A 36 -5.09 7.61 17.55
C ILE A 36 -4.47 6.35 18.13
N ILE A 37 -3.89 6.46 19.32
CA ILE A 37 -3.25 5.34 20.04
C ILE A 37 -4.20 4.86 21.14
N GLY A 38 -4.60 3.61 21.07
CA GLY A 38 -5.32 2.91 22.13
C GLY A 38 -4.40 1.98 22.92
N PHE A 39 -4.48 2.06 24.26
CA PHE A 39 -3.79 1.17 25.18
C PHE A 39 -4.81 0.12 25.69
N GLU A 40 -4.92 -1.00 24.99
CA GLU A 40 -5.90 -2.07 25.30
C GLU A 40 -5.15 -3.40 25.52
N PRO A 41 -4.74 -3.75 26.75
CA PRO A 41 -3.92 -4.94 27.02
C PRO A 41 -4.62 -6.29 26.78
N ASP A 42 -5.95 -6.28 26.63
CA ASP A 42 -6.80 -7.47 26.50
C ASP A 42 -6.99 -7.95 25.05
N LYS A 43 -6.68 -7.09 24.07
CA LYS A 43 -6.87 -7.38 22.63
C LYS A 43 -5.54 -7.75 22.00
N PRO A 44 -5.48 -8.25 20.76
CA PRO A 44 -4.21 -8.32 20.05
C PRO A 44 -3.74 -6.93 19.62
N GLU A 45 -2.42 -6.71 19.68
CA GLU A 45 -1.79 -5.49 19.18
C GLU A 45 -2.02 -5.36 17.67
N ASP A 46 -2.53 -4.20 17.24
CA ASP A 46 -2.76 -3.93 15.81
C ASP A 46 -2.06 -2.62 15.42
N ILE A 47 -0.94 -2.78 14.71
CA ILE A 47 -0.19 -1.70 14.05
C ILE A 47 -0.32 -1.78 12.53
N SER A 48 -1.30 -2.54 12.05
CA SER A 48 -1.51 -2.84 10.63
C SER A 48 -1.67 -1.56 9.81
N ASP A 49 -2.28 -0.52 10.39
CA ASP A 49 -2.48 0.77 9.74
C ASP A 49 -1.18 1.56 9.57
N LEU A 50 -0.30 1.50 10.58
CA LEU A 50 1.04 2.09 10.52
C LEU A 50 1.90 1.40 9.45
N GLU A 51 1.91 0.07 9.40
CA GLU A 51 2.65 -0.68 8.38
C GLU A 51 2.16 -0.38 6.96
N LYS A 52 0.84 -0.27 6.76
CA LYS A 52 0.25 0.12 5.47
C LYS A 52 0.60 1.55 5.07
N ALA A 53 0.75 2.45 6.04
CA ALA A 53 1.17 3.82 5.80
C ALA A 53 2.65 3.91 5.40
N LEU A 54 3.51 3.09 6.02
CA LEU A 54 4.95 2.97 5.69
C LEU A 54 5.19 2.27 4.35
N ASN A 55 4.43 1.22 4.03
CA ASN A 55 4.55 0.47 2.79
C ASN A 55 3.26 0.60 1.94
N PRO A 56 3.04 1.76 1.30
CA PRO A 56 1.91 1.91 0.41
C PRO A 56 2.03 0.88 -0.71
N PRO A 57 0.96 0.12 -1.02
CA PRO A 57 1.02 -0.86 -2.09
C PRO A 57 1.40 -0.14 -3.38
N LYS A 58 2.55 -0.53 -3.95
CA LYS A 58 2.96 -0.03 -5.26
C LYS A 58 1.82 -0.34 -6.23
N PRO A 59 1.31 0.64 -7.00
CA PRO A 59 0.33 0.32 -8.02
C PRO A 59 0.96 -0.74 -8.91
N ALA A 60 0.29 -1.87 -9.07
CA ALA A 60 0.71 -2.89 -10.01
C ALA A 60 0.72 -2.22 -11.39
N ILE A 61 1.91 -1.85 -11.87
CA ILE A 61 2.11 -1.35 -13.22
C ILE A 61 1.91 -2.57 -14.11
N SER A 62 0.65 -2.90 -14.40
CA SER A 62 0.35 -3.71 -15.56
C SER A 62 0.82 -2.88 -16.75
N ALA A 63 1.98 -3.23 -17.29
CA ALA A 63 2.41 -2.73 -18.58
C ALA A 63 1.35 -3.20 -19.58
N LYS A 64 0.34 -2.35 -19.80
CA LYS A 64 -0.69 -2.59 -20.79
C LYS A 64 0.01 -2.54 -22.14
N ILE A 65 0.47 -3.70 -22.60
CA ILE A 65 1.02 -3.82 -23.94
C ILE A 65 -0.05 -3.35 -24.92
N ASN A 66 0.31 -2.36 -25.73
CA ASN A 66 -0.58 -1.86 -26.75
C ASN A 66 -0.80 -2.97 -27.79
N ARG A 67 -2.05 -3.13 -28.25
CA ARG A 67 -2.40 -4.13 -29.28
C ARG A 67 -1.57 -3.99 -30.56
N ASN A 68 -1.10 -2.79 -30.90
CA ASN A 68 -0.25 -2.57 -32.08
C ASN A 68 1.26 -2.73 -31.81
N ASP A 69 1.68 -2.84 -30.55
CA ASP A 69 3.09 -2.95 -30.18
C ASP A 69 3.70 -4.29 -30.59
N ALA A 70 5.04 -4.37 -30.62
CA ALA A 70 5.71 -5.62 -30.89
C ALA A 70 5.36 -6.66 -29.81
N CYS A 71 5.06 -7.89 -30.21
CA CYS A 71 4.75 -8.94 -29.26
C CYS A 71 5.98 -9.25 -28.39
N PRO A 72 5.85 -9.26 -27.04
CA PRO A 72 6.96 -9.60 -26.15
C PRO A 72 7.40 -11.07 -26.28
N CYS A 73 6.61 -11.89 -26.98
CA CYS A 73 6.90 -13.29 -27.29
C CYS A 73 8.03 -13.49 -28.32
N GLY A 74 8.63 -12.41 -28.83
CA GLY A 74 9.76 -12.50 -29.78
C GLY A 74 9.36 -12.89 -31.21
N SER A 75 8.06 -13.05 -31.51
CA SER A 75 7.60 -13.51 -32.82
C SER A 75 7.68 -12.47 -33.94
N GLY A 76 8.18 -11.25 -33.68
CA GLY A 76 8.27 -10.15 -34.66
C GLY A 76 6.93 -9.59 -35.16
N LYS A 77 5.80 -10.10 -34.66
CA LYS A 77 4.44 -9.70 -35.02
C LYS A 77 3.88 -8.71 -33.99
N LYS A 78 2.91 -7.88 -34.42
CA LYS A 78 2.16 -6.99 -33.50
C LYS A 78 1.38 -7.84 -32.48
N TYR A 79 1.28 -7.39 -31.23
CA TYR A 79 0.65 -8.12 -30.12
C TYR A 79 -0.76 -8.62 -30.48
N LYS A 80 -1.58 -7.79 -31.13
CA LYS A 80 -2.93 -8.15 -31.62
C LYS A 80 -2.99 -9.25 -32.67
N LYS A 81 -1.87 -9.53 -33.35
CA LYS A 81 -1.75 -10.57 -34.38
C LYS A 81 -0.99 -11.81 -33.86
N CYS A 82 -0.68 -11.85 -32.56
CA CYS A 82 0.14 -12.90 -31.96
C CYS A 82 -0.51 -13.40 -30.67
N CYS A 83 -0.03 -12.97 -29.49
CA CYS A 83 -0.58 -13.41 -28.20
C CYS A 83 -2.03 -12.96 -27.97
N ALA A 84 -2.46 -11.82 -28.53
CA ALA A 84 -3.84 -11.34 -28.38
C ALA A 84 -4.79 -11.84 -29.48
N ALA A 85 -4.32 -12.63 -30.46
CA ALA A 85 -5.15 -13.23 -31.50
C ALA A 85 -5.63 -14.64 -31.14
N ASN A 86 -4.96 -15.31 -30.17
CA ASN A 86 -5.27 -16.66 -29.70
C ASN A 86 -5.98 -16.63 -28.33
N SER A 87 -6.76 -15.58 -28.05
CA SER A 87 -7.63 -15.48 -26.87
C SER A 87 -9.08 -15.36 -27.29
#